data_AF-A0A4Q0QL78-F1
#
_entry.id   AF-A0A4Q0QL78-F1
#
_cell.length_a   1.000
_cell.length_b   1.000
_cell.length_c   1.000
_cell.angle_alpha   90.00
_cell.angle_beta   90.00
_cell.angle_gamma   90.00
#
_symmetry.space_group_name_H-M   'P 1'
#
loop_
_entity.id
_entity.type
_entity.pdbx_description
1 polymer ?
#
loop_
_entity_poly.entity_id
_entity_poly.type
_entity_poly.pdbx_seq_one_letter_code
_entity_poly.pdbx_strand_id
1 'polypeptide(L)' 'MLNAAFNLAPQSPKFFTMWKGADGNFMQLNAEQIVAVAQAVGAFVATCFAAEAAAASGINSGAIITRAQVDSAIVVS' A
#
# COMPACT_ATOMS: atom_id res chain seq x y z
N MET A 1 -2.28 -12.02 6.97
CA MET A 1 -0.98 -12.60 6.59
C MET A 1 0.14 -11.57 6.77
N LEU A 2 0.10 -10.40 6.10
CA LEU A 2 1.14 -9.35 6.20
C LEU A 2 1.38 -8.82 7.63
N ASN A 3 0.33 -8.41 8.36
CA ASN A 3 0.47 -7.84 9.71
C ASN A 3 1.16 -8.79 10.70
N ALA A 4 0.81 -10.08 10.69
CA ALA A 4 1.42 -11.07 11.57
C ALA A 4 2.92 -11.29 11.23
N ALA A 5 3.26 -11.41 9.94
CA ALA A 5 4.63 -11.55 9.48
C ALA A 5 5.48 -10.31 9.82
N PHE A 6 4.92 -9.11 9.66
CA PHE A 6 5.55 -7.85 10.03
C PHE A 6 5.82 -7.77 11.54
N ASN A 7 4.88 -8.17 12.40
CA ASN A 7 5.07 -8.15 13.86
C ASN A 7 6.13 -9.17 14.33
N LEU A 8 6.31 -10.26 13.59
CA LEU A 8 7.30 -11.30 13.92
C LEU A 8 8.71 -10.97 13.42
N ALA A 9 8.84 -10.33 12.24
CA ALA A 9 10.12 -10.08 11.60
C ALA A 9 11.16 -9.34 12.48
N PRO A 10 10.82 -8.25 13.20
CA PRO A 10 11.76 -7.56 14.09
C PRO A 10 12.23 -8.42 15.28
N GLN A 11 11.39 -9.36 15.71
CA GLN A 11 11.66 -10.24 16.86
C GLN A 11 12.45 -11.49 16.47
N SER A 12 12.56 -11.77 15.17
CA SER A 12 13.20 -12.98 14.66
C SER A 12 13.99 -12.67 13.38
N PRO A 13 15.23 -12.17 13.50
CA PRO A 13 16.04 -11.78 12.34
C PRO A 13 16.31 -12.91 11.34
N LYS A 14 16.27 -14.17 11.81
CA LYS A 14 16.41 -15.39 10.99
C LYS A 14 15.08 -15.89 10.40
N PHE A 15 13.98 -15.15 10.58
CA PHE A 15 12.68 -15.53 10.07
C PHE A 15 12.69 -15.51 8.53
N PHE A 16 12.12 -16.57 7.96
CA PHE A 16 11.84 -16.67 6.54
C PHE A 16 10.48 -17.33 6.32
N THR A 17 9.83 -16.98 5.21
CA THR A 17 8.53 -17.55 4.83
C THR A 17 8.37 -17.53 3.32
N MET A 18 7.56 -18.45 2.78
CA MET A 18 7.29 -18.55 1.34
C MET A 18 6.01 -17.79 1.02
N TRP A 19 6.09 -16.76 0.18
CA TRP A 19 4.91 -16.01 -0.29
C TRP A 19 4.69 -16.28 -1.77
N LYS A 20 3.42 -16.37 -2.16
CA LYS A 20 3.03 -16.56 -3.56
C LYS A 20 3.05 -15.20 -4.26
N GLY A 21 3.86 -15.08 -5.31
CA GLY A 21 3.90 -13.94 -6.21
C GLY A 21 2.71 -13.92 -7.17
N ALA A 22 2.52 -12.77 -7.83
CA ALA A 22 1.47 -12.59 -8.84
C ALA A 22 1.66 -13.49 -10.07
N ASP A 23 2.90 -13.91 -10.33
CA ASP A 23 3.27 -14.88 -11.37
C ASP A 23 2.87 -16.33 -11.02
N GLY A 24 2.34 -16.55 -9.82
CA GLY A 24 1.92 -17.86 -9.32
C GLY A 24 3.01 -18.66 -8.63
N ASN A 25 4.26 -18.19 -8.65
CA ASN A 25 5.39 -18.87 -8.02
C ASN A 25 5.52 -18.50 -6.54
N PHE A 26 6.11 -19.39 -5.75
CA PHE A 26 6.44 -19.09 -4.36
C PHE A 26 7.88 -18.59 -4.26
N MET A 27 8.06 -17.47 -3.56
CA MET A 27 9.37 -16.87 -3.29
C MET A 27 9.63 -16.83 -1.78
N GLN A 28 10.86 -17.09 -1.40
CA GLN A 28 11.29 -16.97 -0.01
C GLN A 28 11.53 -15.49 0.31
N LEU A 29 10.91 -15.01 1.38
CA LEU A 29 11.14 -13.68 1.93
C LEU A 29 11.78 -13.81 3.31
N ASN A 30 12.80 -13.00 3.57
CA ASN A 30 13.41 -12.84 4.89
C ASN A 30 12.73 -11.73 5.70
N ALA A 31 13.13 -11.56 6.96
CA ALA A 31 12.60 -10.55 7.87
C ALA A 31 12.68 -9.11 7.30
N GLU A 32 13.81 -8.72 6.71
CA GLU A 32 14.02 -7.39 6.13
C GLU A 32 13.09 -7.12 4.94
N GLN A 33 12.94 -8.10 4.06
CA GLN A 33 12.05 -8.01 2.90
C GLN A 33 10.58 -7.90 3.32
N ILE A 34 10.16 -8.60 4.38
CA ILE A 34 8.80 -8.48 4.92
C ILE A 34 8.54 -7.06 5.45
N VAL A 35 9.51 -6.49 6.17
CA VAL A 35 9.42 -5.11 6.67
C VAL A 35 9.31 -4.12 5.51
N ALA A 36 10.15 -4.27 4.49
CA ALA A 36 10.11 -3.41 3.30
C ALA A 36 8.76 -3.50 2.57
N VAL A 37 8.20 -4.70 2.40
CA VAL A 37 6.87 -4.89 1.80
C VAL A 37 5.78 -4.25 2.66
N ALA A 38 5.82 -4.43 3.99
CA ALA A 38 4.84 -3.83 4.88
C ALA A 38 4.85 -2.30 4.83
N GLN A 39 6.03 -1.70 4.77
CA GLN A 39 6.19 -0.25 4.61
C GLN A 39 5.68 0.24 3.25
N ALA A 40 6.01 -0.46 2.16
CA ALA A 40 5.53 -0.11 0.83
C ALA A 40 4.00 -0.18 0.74
N VAL A 41 3.38 -1.24 1.28
CA VAL A 41 1.91 -1.36 1.33
C VAL A 41 1.29 -0.26 2.18
N GLY A 42 1.87 0.05 3.36
CA GLY A 42 1.39 1.12 4.22
C GLY A 42 1.46 2.50 3.55
N ALA A 43 2.56 2.80 2.87
CA ALA A 43 2.74 4.04 2.12
C ALA A 43 1.74 4.14 0.96
N PHE A 44 1.55 3.07 0.19
CA PHE A 44 0.56 3.03 -0.90
C PHE A 44 -0.86 3.30 -0.39
N VAL A 45 -1.28 2.63 0.68
CA VAL A 45 -2.60 2.84 1.30
C VAL A 45 -2.76 4.28 1.78
N ALA A 46 -1.73 4.86 2.41
CA ALA A 46 -1.77 6.26 2.85
C ALA A 46 -1.93 7.23 1.65
N THR A 47 -1.22 6.99 0.55
CA THR A 47 -1.37 7.78 -0.69
C THR A 47 -2.79 7.68 -1.25
N CYS A 48 -3.42 6.50 -1.24
CA CYS A 48 -4.80 6.34 -1.68
C CYS A 48 -5.76 7.24 -0.89
N PHE A 49 -5.68 7.21 0.44
CA PHE A 49 -6.55 8.04 1.28
C PHE A 49 -6.26 9.53 1.16
N ALA A 50 -5.01 9.91 0.97
CA ALA A 50 -4.64 11.31 0.72
C ALA A 50 -5.26 11.82 -0.59
N ALA A 51 -5.19 11.03 -1.67
CA ALA A 51 -5.80 11.35 -2.95
C ALA A 51 -7.33 11.46 -2.85
N GLU A 52 -7.97 10.52 -2.14
CA GLU A 52 -9.42 10.57 -1.88
C GLU A 52 -9.82 11.82 -1.08
N ALA A 53 -9.11 12.14 -0.01
CA ALA A 53 -9.38 13.32 0.81
C ALA A 53 -9.23 14.63 0.00
N ALA A 54 -8.22 14.70 -0.86
CA ALA A 54 -8.02 15.84 -1.76
C ALA A 54 -9.18 15.98 -2.76
N ALA A 55 -9.61 14.88 -3.39
CA ALA A 55 -10.73 14.87 -4.31
C ALA A 55 -12.04 15.29 -3.63
N ALA A 56 -12.33 14.76 -2.43
CA ALA A 56 -13.51 15.12 -1.65
C ALA A 56 -13.53 16.61 -1.27
N SER A 57 -12.39 17.17 -0.85
CA SER A 57 -12.25 18.59 -0.58
C SER A 57 -12.48 19.45 -1.83
N GLY A 58 -11.95 19.02 -2.97
CA GLY A 58 -12.17 19.68 -4.26
C GLY A 58 -13.64 19.67 -4.68
N ILE A 59 -14.36 18.57 -4.45
CA ILE A 59 -15.81 18.48 -4.73
C ILE A 59 -16.59 19.42 -3.81
N ASN A 60 -16.33 19.37 -2.50
CA ASN A 60 -17.06 20.16 -1.51
C ASN A 60 -16.88 21.67 -1.69
N SER A 61 -15.72 22.10 -2.19
CA SER A 61 -15.44 23.51 -2.52
C SER A 61 -15.98 23.94 -3.89
N GLY A 62 -16.45 23.00 -4.72
CA GLY A 62 -16.86 23.26 -6.10
C GLY A 62 -15.69 23.42 -7.09
N ALA A 63 -14.45 23.13 -6.68
CA ALA A 63 -13.28 23.13 -7.55
C ALA A 63 -13.25 21.92 -8.51
N ILE A 64 -13.80 20.78 -8.08
CA ILE A 64 -14.00 19.57 -8.90
C ILE A 64 -15.50 19.42 -9.16
N ILE A 65 -15.88 19.49 -10.43
CA ILE A 65 -17.30 19.43 -10.88
C ILE A 65 -17.54 18.38 -11.97
N THR A 66 -16.49 17.72 -12.45
CA THR A 66 -16.57 16.71 -13.49
C THR A 66 -15.86 15.41 -13.07
N ARG A 67 -16.26 14.30 -13.69
CA ARG A 67 -15.62 13.00 -13.47
C ARG A 67 -14.15 12.99 -13.92
N ALA A 68 -13.85 13.61 -15.06
CA ALA A 68 -12.47 13.72 -15.54
C ALA A 68 -11.52 14.44 -14.57
N GLN A 69 -12.03 15.43 -13.82
CA GLN A 69 -11.27 16.10 -12.75
C GLN A 69 -11.06 15.19 -11.53
N VAL A 70 -12.04 14.34 -11.18
CA VAL A 70 -11.87 13.31 -10.15
C VAL A 70 -10.80 12.31 -10.58
N ASP A 71 -10.87 11.80 -11.80
CA ASP A 71 -9.89 10.84 -12.34
C ASP A 71 -8.48 11.44 -12.36
N SER A 72 -8.36 12.75 -12.63
CA SER A 72 -7.08 13.47 -12.57
C SER A 72 -6.58 13.69 -11.14
N ALA A 73 -7.49 13.79 -10.16
CA ALA A 73 -7.14 13.99 -8.75
C ALA A 73 -6.77 12.67 -8.04
N ILE A 74 -7.33 11.55 -8.48
CA ILE A 74 -7.07 10.22 -7.94
C ILE A 74 -6.08 9.50 -8.86
N VAL A 75 -4.81 9.85 -8.72
CA VAL A 75 -3.69 9.12 -9.31
C VAL A 75 -2.91 8.46 -8.18
N VAL A 76 -3.10 7.15 -8.05
CA VAL A 76 -2.34 6.30 -7.13
C VAL A 76 -1.36 5.49 -7.97
N SER A 77 -0.08 5.83 -7.83
CA SER A 77 1.05 5.16 -8.48
C SER A 77 1.37 3.81 -7.84
#